data_AF-A0A961NVZ8-F1
#
_entry.id   AF-A0A961NVZ8-F1
#
_cell.length_a   1.000
_cell.length_b   1.000
_cell.length_c   1.000
_cell.angle_alpha   90.00
_cell.angle_beta   90.00
_cell.angle_gamma   90.00
#
_symmetry.space_group_name_H-M   'P 1'
#
loop_
_entity.id
_entity.type
_entity.pdbx_description
1 polymer ?
#
loop_
_entity_poly.entity_id
_entity_poly.type
_entity_poly.pdbx_seq_one_letter_code
_entity_poly.pdbx_strand_id
1 'polypeptide(L)' 'GELLTIGADRAREAQPSLTLSICGEHGGNPASIAFCRRAGFDYVSCSPFRVPVARLAAAHFAIRDRGAKRPDPMY' A
#
# COMPACT_ATOMS: atom_id res chain seq x y z
N GLY A 1 -2.49 7.78 10.79
CA GLY A 1 -3.06 7.81 9.44
C GLY A 1 -4.58 7.83 9.43
N GLU A 2 -5.24 8.21 10.52
CA GLU A 2 -6.71 8.17 10.64
C GLU A 2 -7.43 8.97 9.56
N LEU A 3 -6.99 10.20 9.30
CA LEU A 3 -7.54 11.03 8.23
C LEU A 3 -7.36 10.42 6.83
N LEU A 4 -6.27 9.67 6.60
CA LEU A 4 -6.05 8.98 5.34
C LEU A 4 -7.04 7.82 5.17
N THR A 5 -7.33 7.07 6.24
CA THR A 5 -8.33 6.00 6.22
C THR A 5 -9.73 6.56 5.95
N ILE A 6 -10.15 7.61 6.68
CA ILE A 6 -11.44 8.27 6.47
C ILE A 6 -11.56 8.78 5.02
N GLY A 7 -10.50 9.39 4.50
CA GLY A 7 -10.46 9.87 3.12
C GLY A 7 -10.58 8.74 2.10
N ALA A 8 -9.85 7.64 2.29
CA ALA A 8 -9.90 6.47 1.41
C ALA A 8 -11.28 5.80 1.43
N ASP A 9 -11.88 5.61 2.61
CA ASP A 9 -13.19 4.98 2.75
C ASP A 9 -14.28 5.81 2.05
N ARG A 10 -14.32 7.12 2.33
CA ARG A 10 -15.28 8.05 1.67
C ARG A 10 -15.07 8.13 0.16
N ALA A 11 -13.82 8.11 -0.29
CA ALA A 11 -13.49 8.08 -1.72
C ALA A 11 -14.04 6.83 -2.40
N ARG A 12 -13.87 5.65 -1.79
CA ARG A 12 -14.34 4.37 -2.34
C ARG A 12 -15.86 4.24 -2.27
N GLU A 13 -16.49 4.79 -1.25
CA GLU A 13 -17.95 4.87 -1.14
C GLU A 13 -18.54 5.73 -2.29
N ALA A 14 -17.93 6.88 -2.57
CA ALA A 14 -18.39 7.78 -3.62
C ALA A 14 -18.04 7.28 -5.04
N GLN A 15 -16.86 6.69 -5.23
CA GLN A 15 -16.39 6.16 -6.51
C GLN A 15 -15.49 4.92 -6.28
N PRO A 16 -16.03 3.70 -6.42
CA PRO A 16 -15.30 2.47 -6.14
C PRO A 16 -13.99 2.32 -6.94
N SER A 17 -13.95 2.82 -8.18
CA SER A 17 -12.78 2.71 -9.06
C SER A 17 -11.80 3.90 -8.95
N LEU A 18 -11.96 4.80 -7.97
CA LEU A 18 -11.11 5.99 -7.86
C LEU A 18 -9.65 5.62 -7.54
N THR A 19 -8.69 6.07 -8.33
CA THR A 19 -7.28 5.81 -8.02
C THR A 19 -6.82 6.63 -6.81
N LEU A 20 -6.31 5.96 -5.77
CA LEU A 20 -5.78 6.56 -4.55
C LEU A 20 -4.26 6.41 -4.48
N SER A 21 -3.56 7.49 -4.12
CA SER A 21 -2.11 7.47 -3.98
C SER A 21 -1.60 8.38 -2.87
N ILE A 22 -0.36 8.14 -2.45
CA ILE A 22 0.38 9.02 -1.54
C ILE A 22 1.68 9.48 -2.19
N CYS A 23 2.01 10.75 -2.01
CA CYS A 23 3.24 11.35 -2.51
C CYS A 23 4.10 11.92 -1.37
N GLY A 24 5.32 12.34 -1.71
CA GLY A 24 6.25 12.94 -0.76
C GLY A 24 7.11 11.91 -0.04
N GLU A 25 7.64 12.30 1.13
CA GLU A 25 8.60 11.48 1.85
C GLU A 25 8.04 10.13 2.30
N HIS A 26 6.78 10.13 2.73
CA HIS A 26 6.06 8.93 3.13
C HIS A 26 5.95 7.88 2.01
N GLY A 27 5.93 8.31 0.74
CA GLY A 27 5.88 7.38 -0.41
C GLY A 27 7.12 6.51 -0.55
N GLY A 28 8.24 6.86 0.10
CA GLY A 28 9.48 6.07 0.13
C GLY A 28 9.75 5.38 1.47
N ASN A 29 8.85 5.51 2.46
CA ASN A 29 9.01 4.91 3.77
C ASN A 29 8.28 3.55 3.84
N PRO A 30 8.96 2.43 4.15
CA PRO A 30 8.34 1.10 4.21
C PRO A 30 7.12 0.99 5.15
N ALA A 31 7.15 1.65 6.31
CA ALA A 31 6.03 1.61 7.26
C ALA A 31 4.80 2.34 6.70
N SER A 32 5.02 3.47 6.04
CA SER A 32 3.96 4.23 5.36
C SER A 32 3.40 3.45 4.17
N ILE A 33 4.24 2.80 3.36
CA ILE A 33 3.81 1.93 2.25
C ILE A 33 2.93 0.79 2.77
N ALA A 34 3.32 0.15 3.87
CA ALA A 34 2.52 -0.91 4.50
C ALA A 34 1.14 -0.40 4.95
N PHE A 35 1.08 0.78 5.57
CA PHE A 35 -0.17 1.41 5.97
C PHE A 35 -1.06 1.71 4.76
N CYS A 36 -0.54 2.41 3.75
CA CYS A 36 -1.30 2.79 2.56
C CYS A 36 -1.83 1.57 1.81
N ARG A 37 -1.03 0.51 1.70
CA ARG A 37 -1.47 -0.76 1.10
C ARG A 37 -2.64 -1.39 1.86
N ARG A 38 -2.61 -1.40 3.20
CA ARG A 38 -3.73 -1.89 4.02
C ARG A 38 -4.96 -0.99 3.95
N ALA A 39 -4.76 0.31 3.79
CA ALA A 39 -5.82 1.31 3.65
C ALA A 39 -6.40 1.40 2.22
N GLY A 40 -6.02 0.51 1.30
CA GLY A 40 -6.62 0.44 -0.04
C GLY A 40 -6.11 1.47 -1.06
N PHE A 41 -4.90 2.00 -0.85
CA PHE A 41 -4.22 2.87 -1.82
C PHE A 41 -3.63 2.02 -2.97
N ASP A 42 -3.70 2.55 -4.18
CA ASP A 42 -3.30 1.84 -5.41
C ASP A 42 -1.80 1.95 -5.69
N TYR A 43 -1.21 3.13 -5.44
CA TYR A 43 0.23 3.34 -5.66
C TYR A 43 0.85 4.39 -4.73
N VAL A 44 2.18 4.44 -4.74
CA VAL A 44 2.98 5.44 -4.02
C VAL A 44 3.88 6.20 -5.00
N SER A 45 4.13 7.47 -4.70
CA SER A 45 5.05 8.34 -5.45
C SER A 45 6.14 8.87 -4.52
N CYS A 46 7.40 8.72 -4.91
CA CYS A 46 8.55 9.15 -4.12
C CYS A 46 9.68 9.68 -5.03
N SER A 47 10.68 10.32 -4.43
CA SER A 47 11.84 10.83 -5.18
C SER A 47 12.57 9.69 -5.92
N PRO A 48 13.23 9.97 -7.07
CA PRO A 48 13.84 8.93 -7.91
C PRO A 48 14.74 7.95 -7.15
N PHE A 49 15.58 8.48 -6.25
CA PHE A 49 16.50 7.67 -5.43
C PHE A 49 15.81 6.74 -4.43
N ARG A 50 14.54 7.00 -4.08
CA ARG A 50 13.73 6.15 -3.19
C ARG A 50 12.87 5.13 -3.92
N VAL A 51 12.77 5.22 -5.25
CA VAL A 51 12.01 4.25 -6.06
C VAL A 51 12.47 2.80 -5.82
N PRO A 52 13.78 2.47 -5.76
CA PRO A 52 14.21 1.10 -5.47
C PRO A 52 13.73 0.60 -4.10
N VAL A 53 13.82 1.44 -3.07
CA VAL A 53 13.37 1.11 -1.71
C VAL A 53 11.85 0.91 -1.67
N ALA A 54 11.09 1.79 -2.31
CA ALA A 54 9.64 1.68 -2.36
C ALA A 54 9.18 0.39 -3.07
N ARG A 55 9.83 0.05 -4.19
CA ARG A 55 9.55 -1.19 -4.95
C ARG A 55 9.86 -2.44 -4.12
N LEU A 56 11.02 -2.46 -3.46
CA LEU A 56 11.42 -3.59 -2.60
C LEU A 56 10.44 -3.77 -1.42
N ALA A 57 10.09 -2.67 -0.75
CA ALA A 57 9.12 -2.70 0.35
C ALA A 57 7.74 -3.21 -0.12
N ALA A 58 7.23 -2.68 -1.24
CA ALA A 58 5.96 -3.14 -1.81
C ALA A 58 5.98 -4.64 -2.16
N ALA A 59 7.08 -5.14 -2.74
CA ALA A 59 7.26 -6.56 -3.03
C ALA A 59 7.28 -7.42 -1.76
N HIS A 60 8.03 -7.01 -0.72
CA HIS A 60 8.06 -7.72 0.56
C HIS A 60 6.66 -7.85 1.18
N PHE A 61 5.85 -6.79 1.16
CA PHE A 61 4.49 -6.85 1.68
C PHE A 61 3.59 -7.72 0.81
N ALA A 62 3.69 -7.62 -0.52
CA ALA A 62 2.92 -8.47 -1.43
C ALA A 62 3.21 -9.98 -1.22
N ILE A 63 4.46 -10.36 -0.94
CA ILE A 63 4.84 -11.74 -0.63
C ILE A 63 4.27 -12.16 0.73
N ARG A 64 4.37 -11.31 1.76
CA ARG A 64 3.83 -11.60 3.10
C ARG A 64 2.31 -11.80 3.08
N ASP A 65 1.59 -10.96 2.36
CA ASP A 65 0.13 -11.06 2.20
C ASP A 65 -0.29 -12.38 1.52
N ARG A 66 0.51 -12.85 0.54
CA ARG A 66 0.30 -14.17 -0.09
C ARG A 66 0.66 -15.32 0.83
N GLY A 67 1.73 -15.19 1.61
CA GLY A 67 2.14 -16.19 2.60
C GLY A 67 1.08 -16.43 3.67
N ALA A 68 0.39 -15.38 4.11
CA ALA A 68 -0.76 -15.46 5.02
C ALA A 68 -2.00 -16.13 4.38
N LYS A 69 -2.05 -16.22 3.05
CA LYS A 69 -3.13 -16.86 2.29
C LYS A 69 -2.76 -18.25 1.76
N ARG A 70 -1.58 -18.81 2.10
CA ARG A 70 -1.27 -20.19 1.70
C ARG A 70 -2.26 -21.13 2.40
N PRO A 71 -3.09 -21.90 1.67
CA PRO A 71 -3.76 -23.04 2.29
C PRO A 71 -2.67 -23.96 2.86
N ASP A 72 -2.98 -24.59 3.99
CA ASP A 72 -2.15 -25.61 4.61
C ASP A 72 -1.60 -26.53 3.51
N PRO A 73 -0.28 -26.72 3.39
CA PRO A 73 0.23 -27.72 2.45
C PRO A 73 -0.42 -29.05 2.82
N MET A 74 -1.41 -29.46 2.03
CA MET A 74 -2.01 -30.78 2.12
C MET A 74 -0.99 -31.78 1.58
N TYR A 75 0.03 -32.07 2.38
CA TYR A 75 0.83 -33.28 2.51
C TYR A 75 1.64 -33.20 3.81
#